data_AF-A0A847N1T3-F1
#
_entry.id   AF-A0A847N1T3-F1
#
_cell.length_a   1.000
_cell.length_b   1.000
_cell.length_c   1.000
_cell.angle_alpha   90.00
_cell.angle_beta   90.00
_cell.angle_gamma   90.00
#
_symmetry.space_group_name_H-M   'P 1'
#
loop_
_entity.id
_entity.type
_entity.pdbx_description
1 polymer ?
#
loop_
_entity_poly.entity_id
_entity_poly.type
_entity_poly.pdbx_seq_one_letter_code
_entity_poly.pdbx_strand_id
1 'polypeptide(L)'
;MKHHRVGRSLLLITLCLSLLASCTSFSDLVRAQVEGLPSWVYSPQSRSGQVSFVGKGSAPLAYNARLLAYEDILTQISSYVGEDVRATYYRELTTTNAIADFGLTISNEHERGEQRSYQVFLLARLNETLLVNRRSIVAEQILKRDAAIEALVLSADQAYRANDDTQAIRLYLEAAILSSEGPVNVRKHETAELVLKSQTFIEALRFSFRNEQPDAATVDVYLRRKSRLLAPKV
;
A
#
# COMPACT_ATOMS: atom_id res chain seq x y z
N MET A 1 22.30 59.76 11.82
CA MET A 1 22.66 59.13 10.51
C MET A 1 23.08 57.64 10.57
N LYS A 2 22.91 56.91 11.70
CA LYS A 2 23.30 55.47 11.79
C LYS A 2 22.15 54.46 11.57
N HIS A 3 20.88 54.86 11.71
CA HIS A 3 19.74 53.93 11.60
C HIS A 3 19.35 53.54 10.16
N HIS A 4 19.69 54.33 9.14
CA HIS A 4 19.33 54.02 7.74
C HIS A 4 20.19 52.94 7.08
N ARG A 5 21.44 52.72 7.53
CA ARG A 5 22.30 51.66 6.96
C ARG A 5 21.87 50.27 7.43
N VAL A 6 21.49 50.12 8.69
CA VAL A 6 21.06 48.84 9.26
C VAL A 6 19.75 48.37 8.62
N GLY A 7 18.78 49.28 8.42
CA GLY A 7 17.53 48.95 7.72
C GLY A 7 17.73 48.50 6.27
N ARG A 8 18.66 49.13 5.53
CA ARG A 8 19.00 48.72 4.14
C ARG A 8 19.67 47.35 4.08
N SER A 9 20.60 47.05 4.99
CA SER A 9 21.24 45.74 5.07
C SER A 9 20.25 44.64 5.47
N LEU A 10 19.33 44.92 6.42
CA LEU A 10 18.30 43.97 6.82
C LEU A 10 17.33 43.67 5.68
N LEU A 11 16.95 44.68 4.89
CA LEU A 11 16.04 44.58 3.75
C LEU A 11 16.69 43.84 2.56
N LEU A 12 17.99 44.02 2.33
CA LEU A 12 18.76 43.23 1.35
C LEU A 12 18.91 41.76 1.78
N ILE A 13 19.10 41.51 3.07
CA ILE A 13 19.18 40.14 3.61
C ILE A 13 17.81 39.44 3.52
N THR A 14 16.72 40.13 3.84
CA THR A 14 15.35 39.58 3.67
C THR A 14 15.01 39.36 2.20
N LEU A 15 15.42 40.25 1.30
CA LEU A 15 15.27 40.07 -0.15
C LEU A 15 16.06 38.86 -0.65
N CYS A 16 17.33 38.71 -0.26
CA CYS A 16 18.14 37.53 -0.59
C CYS A 16 17.56 36.24 -0.02
N LEU A 17 17.07 36.23 1.22
CA LEU A 17 16.41 35.07 1.84
C LEU A 17 15.10 34.71 1.11
N SER A 18 14.34 35.71 0.63
CA SER A 18 13.13 35.47 -0.17
C SER A 18 13.42 34.92 -1.57
N LEU A 19 14.53 35.32 -2.18
CA LEU A 19 15.02 34.77 -3.45
C LEU A 19 15.51 33.33 -3.29
N LEU A 20 16.17 33.02 -2.17
CA LEU A 20 16.63 31.67 -1.83
C LEU A 20 15.48 30.70 -1.57
N ALA A 21 14.36 31.17 -1.00
CA ALA A 21 13.15 30.36 -0.83
C ALA A 21 12.47 29.97 -2.16
N SER A 22 12.78 30.67 -3.25
CA SER A 22 12.25 30.41 -4.61
C SER A 22 13.17 29.51 -5.46
N CYS A 23 14.28 29.03 -4.90
CA CYS A 23 15.31 28.27 -5.63
C CYS A 23 14.91 26.83 -5.98
N THR A 24 13.95 26.21 -5.30
CA THR A 24 13.49 24.84 -5.65
C THR A 24 12.80 24.83 -7.01
N SER A 25 11.87 25.75 -7.24
CA SER A 25 11.19 25.92 -8.52
C SER A 25 12.16 26.31 -9.64
N PHE A 26 13.13 27.19 -9.36
CA PHE A 26 14.14 27.56 -10.36
C PHE A 26 15.09 26.40 -10.69
N SER A 27 15.52 25.62 -9.69
CA SER A 27 16.36 24.43 -9.88
C SER A 27 15.68 23.39 -10.76
N ASP A 28 14.39 23.14 -10.54
CA ASP A 28 13.62 22.19 -11.33
C ASP A 28 13.42 22.66 -12.78
N LEU A 29 13.24 23.96 -12.99
CA LEU A 29 13.17 24.56 -14.33
C LEU A 29 14.51 24.48 -15.06
N VAL A 30 15.62 24.77 -14.38
CA VAL A 30 16.97 24.63 -14.94
C VAL A 30 17.24 23.18 -15.29
N ARG A 31 16.87 22.23 -14.42
CA ARG A 31 17.03 20.80 -14.68
C ARG A 31 16.20 20.34 -15.88
N ALA A 32 14.94 20.75 -15.97
CA ALA A 32 14.08 20.47 -17.12
C ALA A 32 14.72 20.94 -18.42
N GLN A 33 15.29 22.15 -18.43
CA GLN A 33 15.93 22.72 -19.61
C GLN A 33 17.26 22.03 -19.98
N VAL A 34 18.09 21.68 -19.00
CA VAL A 34 19.35 20.94 -19.22
C VAL A 34 19.08 19.56 -19.80
N GLU A 35 18.04 18.88 -19.30
CA GLU A 35 17.69 17.54 -19.74
C GLU A 35 16.79 17.51 -20.99
N GLY A 36 16.30 18.67 -21.44
CA GLY A 36 15.39 18.79 -22.58
C GLY A 36 13.98 18.27 -22.30
N LEU A 37 13.56 18.22 -21.03
CA LEU A 37 12.26 17.72 -20.59
C LEU A 37 11.28 18.87 -20.32
N PRO A 38 9.96 18.66 -20.45
CA PRO A 38 8.97 19.64 -20.04
C PRO A 38 9.05 19.93 -18.53
N SER A 39 8.80 21.19 -18.15
CA SER A 39 8.86 21.62 -16.74
C SER A 39 7.94 20.83 -15.81
N TRP A 40 6.79 20.36 -16.30
CA TRP A 40 5.81 19.59 -15.51
C TRP A 40 6.33 18.21 -15.08
N VAL A 41 7.42 17.70 -15.67
CA VAL A 41 8.06 16.43 -15.26
C VAL A 41 8.67 16.56 -13.86
N TYR A 42 9.15 17.76 -13.51
CA TYR A 42 9.77 18.06 -12.22
C TYR A 42 8.87 18.88 -11.31
N SER A 43 8.14 19.84 -11.88
CA SER A 43 7.22 20.71 -11.16
C SER A 43 5.81 20.60 -11.77
N PRO A 44 5.09 19.49 -11.51
CA PRO A 44 3.76 19.31 -12.04
C PRO A 44 2.81 20.34 -11.43
N GLN A 45 2.16 21.13 -12.30
CA GLN A 45 1.19 22.12 -11.83
C GLN A 45 -0.06 21.43 -11.28
N SER A 46 -0.38 21.70 -10.02
CA SER A 46 -1.67 21.35 -9.41
C SER A 46 -2.65 22.49 -9.59
N ARG A 47 -3.88 22.18 -10.00
CA ARG A 47 -5.01 23.12 -9.94
C ARG A 47 -5.70 22.96 -8.59
N SER A 48 -6.46 23.97 -8.16
CA SER A 48 -7.27 23.86 -6.94
C SER A 48 -8.21 22.64 -7.03
N GLY A 49 -8.18 21.78 -6.01
CA GLY A 49 -8.94 20.53 -5.96
C GLY A 49 -8.38 19.39 -6.82
N GLN A 50 -7.19 19.55 -7.38
CA GLN A 50 -6.52 18.50 -8.16
C GLN A 50 -5.14 18.14 -7.59
N VAL A 51 -4.84 16.86 -7.62
CA VAL A 51 -3.51 16.31 -7.37
C VAL A 51 -2.91 15.86 -8.71
N SER A 52 -1.61 16.10 -8.89
CA SER A 52 -0.89 15.71 -10.10
C SER A 52 0.16 14.65 -9.78
N PHE A 53 0.17 13.57 -10.56
CA PHE A 53 1.21 12.54 -10.52
C PHE A 53 1.93 12.48 -11.87
N VAL A 54 3.23 12.21 -11.82
CA VAL A 54 4.06 12.08 -13.02
C VAL A 54 4.54 10.64 -13.11
N GLY A 55 3.97 9.89 -14.05
CA GLY A 55 4.42 8.55 -14.39
C GLY A 55 5.67 8.58 -15.24
N LYS A 56 6.63 7.71 -14.95
CA LYS A 56 7.88 7.58 -15.70
C LYS A 56 8.10 6.13 -16.09
N GLY A 57 8.42 5.90 -17.36
CA GLY A 57 8.76 4.57 -17.84
C GLY A 57 9.88 4.61 -18.88
N SER A 58 10.75 3.61 -18.84
CA SER A 58 11.87 3.47 -19.77
C SER A 58 11.96 2.04 -20.28
N ALA A 59 11.97 1.87 -21.60
CA ALA A 59 12.06 0.55 -22.24
C ALA A 59 12.63 0.65 -23.66
N PRO A 60 13.10 -0.47 -24.26
CA PRO A 60 13.58 -0.48 -25.65
C PRO A 60 12.54 -0.07 -26.69
N LEU A 61 11.25 -0.20 -26.36
CA LEU A 61 10.12 0.17 -27.21
C LEU A 61 9.26 1.22 -26.50
N ALA A 62 8.87 2.28 -27.22
CA ALA A 62 8.01 3.35 -26.71
C ALA A 62 6.72 2.84 -26.07
N TYR A 63 6.09 1.82 -26.68
CA TYR A 63 4.89 1.20 -26.14
C TYR A 63 5.09 0.64 -24.72
N ASN A 64 6.17 -0.12 -24.51
CA ASN A 64 6.48 -0.69 -23.20
C ASN A 64 6.87 0.39 -22.19
N ALA A 65 7.59 1.43 -22.62
CA ALA A 65 7.92 2.57 -21.77
C ALA A 65 6.64 3.28 -21.28
N ARG A 66 5.63 3.42 -22.14
CA ARG A 66 4.32 3.97 -21.78
C ARG A 66 3.57 3.10 -20.78
N LEU A 67 3.57 1.77 -20.96
CA LEU A 67 2.98 0.84 -19.99
C LEU A 67 3.61 0.99 -18.60
N LEU A 68 4.94 1.06 -18.53
CA LEU A 68 5.66 1.29 -17.27
C LEU A 68 5.31 2.64 -16.65
N ALA A 69 5.10 3.69 -17.45
CA ALA A 69 4.66 4.99 -16.94
C ALA A 69 3.25 4.94 -16.32
N TYR A 70 2.33 4.13 -16.87
CA TYR A 70 1.02 3.89 -16.23
C TYR A 70 1.17 3.12 -14.91
N GLU A 71 2.01 2.08 -14.87
CA GLU A 71 2.27 1.32 -13.63
C GLU A 71 2.87 2.20 -12.53
N ASP A 72 3.76 3.13 -12.91
CA ASP A 72 4.34 4.10 -11.98
C ASP A 72 3.27 5.04 -11.40
N ILE A 73 2.33 5.55 -12.21
CA ILE A 73 1.19 6.33 -11.71
C ILE A 73 0.35 5.52 -10.72
N LEU A 74 0.02 4.27 -11.05
CA LEU A 74 -0.77 3.41 -10.16
C LEU A 74 -0.01 3.08 -8.86
N THR A 75 1.31 2.99 -8.92
CA THR A 75 2.16 2.81 -7.74
C THR A 75 2.13 4.05 -6.84
N GLN A 76 2.20 5.25 -7.41
CA GLN A 76 2.06 6.51 -6.67
C GLN A 76 0.68 6.63 -6.01
N ILE A 77 -0.39 6.28 -6.73
CA ILE A 77 -1.76 6.24 -6.18
C ILE A 77 -1.86 5.21 -5.04
N SER A 78 -1.32 4.02 -5.25
CA SER A 78 -1.34 2.94 -4.25
C SER A 78 -0.66 3.39 -2.95
N SER A 79 0.51 4.03 -3.08
CA SER A 79 1.25 4.57 -1.94
C SER A 79 0.50 5.70 -1.23
N TYR A 80 -0.20 6.57 -1.98
CA TYR A 80 -0.95 7.67 -1.39
C TYR A 80 -2.19 7.19 -0.61
N VAL A 81 -2.93 6.24 -1.20
CA VAL A 81 -4.19 5.74 -0.66
C VAL A 81 -3.97 4.68 0.43
N GLY A 82 -2.88 3.92 0.36
CA GLY A 82 -2.53 2.86 1.31
C GLY A 82 -3.06 1.48 0.94
N GLU A 83 -3.35 1.23 -0.35
CA GLU A 83 -3.76 -0.07 -0.88
C GLU A 83 -3.19 -0.29 -2.28
N ASP A 84 -3.01 -1.54 -2.73
CA ASP A 84 -2.60 -1.80 -4.12
C ASP A 84 -3.79 -1.61 -5.07
N VAL A 85 -3.70 -0.62 -5.94
CA VAL A 85 -4.77 -0.29 -6.90
C VAL A 85 -4.47 -0.81 -8.32
N ARG A 86 -3.29 -1.42 -8.54
CA ARG A 86 -2.83 -1.80 -9.88
C ARG A 86 -3.73 -2.85 -10.53
N ALA A 87 -4.02 -3.93 -9.80
CA ALA A 87 -4.85 -5.02 -10.33
C ALA A 87 -6.24 -4.54 -10.76
N THR A 88 -6.79 -3.56 -10.06
CA THR A 88 -8.12 -2.99 -10.32
C THR A 88 -8.12 -2.07 -11.55
N TYR A 89 -7.17 -1.12 -11.62
CA TYR A 89 -7.28 -0.03 -12.59
C TYR A 89 -6.28 -0.09 -13.75
N TYR A 90 -5.32 -1.02 -13.77
CA TYR A 90 -4.32 -1.10 -14.84
C TYR A 90 -4.94 -1.17 -16.23
N ARG A 91 -5.96 -2.03 -16.41
CA ARG A 91 -6.66 -2.17 -17.68
C ARG A 91 -7.43 -0.91 -18.06
N GLU A 92 -8.13 -0.30 -17.11
CA GLU A 92 -8.90 0.93 -17.36
C GLU A 92 -7.98 2.07 -17.80
N LEU A 93 -6.90 2.30 -17.05
CA LEU A 93 -5.96 3.38 -17.29
C LEU A 93 -5.26 3.24 -18.65
N THR A 94 -4.76 2.04 -18.97
CA THR A 94 -4.06 1.78 -20.23
C THR A 94 -4.98 1.83 -21.46
N THR A 95 -6.28 1.56 -21.28
CA THR A 95 -7.25 1.55 -22.39
C THR A 95 -7.87 2.94 -22.61
N THR A 96 -8.14 3.67 -21.54
CA THR A 96 -8.97 4.89 -21.60
C THR A 96 -8.21 6.18 -21.29
N ASN A 97 -6.95 6.09 -20.81
CA ASN A 97 -6.22 7.22 -20.25
C ASN A 97 -6.93 7.89 -19.06
N ALA A 98 -7.81 7.17 -18.37
CA ALA A 98 -8.60 7.67 -17.27
C ALA A 98 -8.83 6.60 -16.19
N ILE A 99 -9.18 7.06 -15.00
CA ILE A 99 -9.78 6.21 -13.95
C ILE A 99 -10.96 6.98 -13.37
N ALA A 100 -12.18 6.45 -13.56
CA ALA A 100 -13.40 7.12 -13.13
C ALA A 100 -13.44 7.37 -11.61
N ASP A 101 -13.07 6.36 -10.82
CA ASP A 101 -13.14 6.38 -9.36
C ASP A 101 -12.28 7.47 -8.71
N PHE A 102 -11.21 7.91 -9.38
CA PHE A 102 -10.34 8.99 -8.91
C PHE A 102 -10.53 10.30 -9.65
N GLY A 103 -11.45 10.35 -10.64
CA GLY A 103 -11.50 11.43 -11.61
C GLY A 103 -10.15 11.65 -12.29
N LEU A 104 -9.38 10.58 -12.50
CA LEU A 104 -8.05 10.63 -13.08
C LEU A 104 -8.16 10.80 -14.59
N THR A 105 -7.35 11.69 -15.14
CA THR A 105 -7.10 11.79 -16.58
C THR A 105 -5.61 12.00 -16.87
N ILE A 106 -5.09 11.36 -17.91
CA ILE A 106 -3.79 11.72 -18.47
C ILE A 106 -3.95 12.99 -19.29
N SER A 107 -3.20 14.02 -18.92
CA SER A 107 -3.38 15.36 -19.44
C SER A 107 -2.25 15.84 -20.33
N ASN A 108 -1.05 15.30 -20.13
CA ASN A 108 0.11 15.56 -20.96
C ASN A 108 0.96 14.29 -21.08
N GLU A 109 1.61 14.12 -22.22
CA GLU A 109 2.57 13.05 -22.48
C GLU A 109 3.83 13.66 -23.10
N HIS A 110 4.99 13.13 -22.74
CA HIS A 110 6.25 13.43 -23.39
C HIS A 110 7.04 12.15 -23.62
N GLU A 111 7.50 11.98 -24.85
CA GLU A 111 8.30 10.84 -25.27
C GLU A 111 9.68 11.34 -25.71
N ARG A 112 10.72 10.67 -25.24
CA ARG A 112 12.10 10.91 -25.62
C ARG A 112 12.73 9.60 -26.10
N GLY A 113 13.16 9.59 -27.35
CA GLY A 113 14.01 8.54 -27.90
C GLY A 113 15.48 8.77 -27.54
N GLU A 114 16.12 7.77 -26.96
CA GLU A 114 17.57 7.63 -26.82
C GLU A 114 18.04 6.45 -27.66
N GLN A 115 19.33 6.38 -28.01
CA GLN A 115 19.89 5.48 -29.04
C GLN A 115 19.44 4.02 -28.98
N ARG A 116 19.00 3.51 -27.80
CA ARG A 116 18.47 2.14 -27.61
C ARG A 116 17.29 2.04 -26.62
N SER A 117 16.69 3.16 -26.23
CA SER A 117 15.61 3.18 -25.23
C SER A 117 14.70 4.38 -25.44
N TYR A 118 13.43 4.19 -25.15
CA TYR A 118 12.45 5.25 -25.09
C TYR A 118 12.15 5.55 -23.62
N GLN A 119 12.09 6.82 -23.29
CA GLN A 119 11.58 7.32 -22.02
C GLN A 119 10.23 7.98 -22.27
N VAL A 120 9.22 7.58 -21.52
CA VAL A 120 7.88 8.16 -21.57
C VAL A 120 7.52 8.75 -20.21
N PHE A 121 7.00 9.97 -20.25
CA PHE A 121 6.51 10.71 -19.10
C PHE A 121 5.02 10.99 -19.29
N LEU A 122 4.20 10.70 -18.28
CA LEU A 122 2.76 10.93 -18.30
C LEU A 122 2.36 11.82 -17.13
N LEU A 123 1.62 12.90 -17.39
CA LEU A 123 1.04 13.75 -16.35
C LEU A 123 -0.40 13.34 -16.08
N ALA A 124 -0.62 12.63 -14.98
CA ALA A 124 -1.95 12.32 -14.48
C ALA A 124 -2.46 13.46 -13.58
N ARG A 125 -3.73 13.84 -13.77
CA ARG A 125 -4.47 14.76 -12.88
C ARG A 125 -5.64 14.03 -12.27
N LEU A 126 -5.80 14.11 -10.96
CA LEU A 126 -6.79 13.41 -10.16
C LEU A 126 -7.61 14.40 -9.35
N ASN A 127 -8.83 14.02 -8.97
CA ASN A 127 -9.63 14.78 -8.01
C ASN A 127 -9.11 14.54 -6.58
N GLU A 128 -8.68 15.62 -5.91
CA GLU A 128 -8.12 15.54 -4.55
C GLU A 128 -9.12 14.98 -3.53
N THR A 129 -10.40 15.38 -3.63
CA THR A 129 -11.45 14.95 -2.71
C THR A 129 -11.70 13.44 -2.82
N LEU A 130 -11.75 12.90 -4.04
CA LEU A 130 -11.92 11.46 -4.26
C LEU A 130 -10.74 10.66 -3.70
N LEU A 131 -9.51 11.17 -3.91
CA LEU A 131 -8.30 10.52 -3.45
C LEU A 131 -8.19 10.51 -1.91
N VAL A 132 -8.50 11.64 -1.26
CA VAL A 132 -8.53 11.75 0.20
C VAL A 132 -9.64 10.89 0.80
N ASN A 133 -10.84 10.90 0.21
CA ASN A 133 -11.95 10.06 0.67
C ASN A 133 -11.58 8.57 0.60
N ARG A 134 -10.95 8.12 -0.50
CA ARG A 134 -10.51 6.73 -0.62
C ARG A 134 -9.49 6.38 0.46
N ARG A 135 -8.50 7.24 0.71
CA ARG A 135 -7.53 7.03 1.78
C ARG A 135 -8.20 6.88 3.15
N SER A 136 -9.22 7.71 3.44
CA SER A 136 -9.98 7.61 4.68
C SER A 136 -10.76 6.29 4.79
N ILE A 137 -11.41 5.86 3.71
CA ILE A 137 -12.11 4.56 3.66
C ILE A 137 -11.13 3.41 3.90
N VAL A 138 -9.97 3.43 3.25
CA VAL A 138 -8.94 2.40 3.41
C VAL A 138 -8.40 2.39 4.84
N ALA A 139 -8.17 3.55 5.45
CA ALA A 139 -7.75 3.65 6.84
C ALA A 139 -8.79 3.04 7.80
N GLU A 140 -10.08 3.31 7.56
CA GLU A 140 -11.17 2.72 8.36
C GLU A 140 -11.24 1.20 8.17
N GLN A 141 -11.06 0.69 6.95
CA GLN A 141 -11.02 -0.74 6.66
C GLN A 141 -9.87 -1.43 7.39
N ILE A 142 -8.68 -0.82 7.41
CA ILE A 142 -7.53 -1.33 8.15
C ILE A 142 -7.86 -1.44 9.64
N LEU A 143 -8.42 -0.38 10.25
CA LEU A 143 -8.78 -0.39 11.67
C LEU A 143 -9.82 -1.47 12.00
N LYS A 144 -10.85 -1.62 11.16
CA LYS A 144 -11.87 -2.67 11.33
C LYS A 144 -11.28 -4.06 11.21
N ARG A 145 -10.39 -4.28 10.23
CA ARG A 145 -9.72 -5.55 10.01
C ARG A 145 -8.85 -5.92 11.21
N ASP A 146 -8.04 -4.99 11.69
CA ASP A 146 -7.15 -5.22 12.83
C ASP A 146 -7.95 -5.54 14.10
N ALA A 147 -9.02 -4.80 14.38
CA ALA A 147 -9.90 -5.09 15.52
C ALA A 147 -10.57 -6.48 15.43
N ALA A 148 -10.97 -6.89 14.22
CA ALA A 148 -11.55 -8.22 13.99
C ALA A 148 -10.51 -9.33 14.20
N ILE A 149 -9.27 -9.15 13.72
CA ILE A 149 -8.17 -10.09 13.96
C ILE A 149 -7.87 -10.20 15.45
N GLU A 150 -7.78 -9.08 16.17
CA GLU A 150 -7.55 -9.08 17.63
C GLU A 150 -8.65 -9.81 18.39
N ALA A 151 -9.92 -9.62 18.02
CA ALA A 151 -11.04 -10.32 18.61
C ALA A 151 -10.99 -11.84 18.37
N LEU A 152 -10.59 -12.27 17.16
CA LEU A 152 -10.40 -13.68 16.82
C LEU A 152 -9.26 -14.29 17.64
N VAL A 153 -8.11 -13.62 17.73
CA VAL A 153 -6.97 -14.09 18.52
C VAL A 153 -7.31 -14.21 20.00
N LEU A 154 -8.00 -13.20 20.58
CA LEU A 154 -8.44 -13.26 21.97
C LEU A 154 -9.39 -14.43 22.21
N SER A 155 -10.35 -14.66 21.30
CA SER A 155 -11.30 -15.76 21.37
C SER A 155 -10.60 -17.12 21.23
N ALA A 156 -9.58 -17.21 20.37
CA ALA A 156 -8.78 -18.41 20.17
C ALA A 156 -8.01 -18.77 21.45
N ASP A 157 -7.41 -17.78 22.11
CA ASP A 157 -6.72 -17.98 23.38
C ASP A 157 -7.67 -18.40 24.51
N GLN A 158 -8.90 -17.87 24.54
CA GLN A 158 -9.93 -18.32 25.49
C GLN A 158 -10.35 -19.78 25.23
N ALA A 159 -10.60 -20.15 23.97
CA ALA A 159 -10.93 -21.52 23.58
C ALA A 159 -9.81 -22.50 23.97
N TYR A 160 -8.55 -22.12 23.72
CA TYR A 160 -7.39 -22.93 24.09
C TYR A 160 -7.29 -23.16 25.61
N ARG A 161 -7.54 -22.12 26.42
CA ARG A 161 -7.58 -22.22 27.90
C ARG A 161 -8.74 -23.08 28.40
N ALA A 162 -9.85 -23.11 27.68
CA ALA A 162 -11.00 -23.97 27.96
C ALA A 162 -10.81 -25.43 27.52
N ASN A 163 -9.64 -25.79 26.94
CA ASN A 163 -9.34 -27.09 26.34
C ASN A 163 -10.15 -27.42 25.08
N ASP A 164 -10.65 -26.41 24.37
CA ASP A 164 -11.25 -26.56 23.04
C ASP A 164 -10.19 -26.23 21.97
N ASP A 165 -9.27 -27.17 21.76
CA ASP A 165 -8.16 -27.03 20.80
C ASP A 165 -8.65 -26.86 19.36
N THR A 166 -9.73 -27.57 19.00
CA THR A 166 -10.35 -27.51 17.67
C THR A 166 -10.85 -26.11 17.35
N GLN A 167 -11.56 -25.49 18.29
CA GLN A 167 -12.06 -24.14 18.13
C GLN A 167 -10.92 -23.11 18.14
N ALA A 168 -9.90 -23.29 18.99
CA ALA A 168 -8.73 -22.42 19.01
C ALA A 168 -7.99 -22.42 17.67
N ILE A 169 -7.72 -23.61 17.11
CA ILE A 169 -7.06 -23.77 15.80
C ILE A 169 -7.89 -23.10 14.70
N ARG A 170 -9.21 -23.34 14.67
CA ARG A 170 -10.11 -22.72 13.69
C ARG A 170 -10.03 -21.19 13.73
N LEU A 171 -10.11 -20.59 14.93
CA LEU A 171 -10.09 -19.14 15.09
C LEU A 171 -8.74 -18.52 14.69
N TYR A 172 -7.61 -19.16 15.00
CA TYR A 172 -6.30 -18.69 14.53
C TYR A 172 -6.16 -18.78 13.01
N LEU A 173 -6.70 -19.82 12.37
CA LEU A 173 -6.72 -19.92 10.91
C LEU A 173 -7.65 -18.88 10.26
N GLU A 174 -8.81 -18.60 10.86
CA GLU A 174 -9.70 -17.53 10.42
C GLU A 174 -9.03 -16.15 10.51
N ALA A 175 -8.29 -15.90 11.60
CA ALA A 175 -7.48 -14.71 11.75
C ALA A 175 -6.39 -14.62 10.67
N ALA A 176 -5.75 -15.75 10.31
CA ALA A 176 -4.73 -15.80 9.28
C ALA A 176 -5.29 -15.53 7.86
N ILE A 177 -6.49 -16.04 7.56
CA ILE A 177 -7.19 -15.72 6.31
C ILE A 177 -7.44 -14.22 6.25
N LEU A 178 -8.04 -13.65 7.30
CA LEU A 178 -8.36 -12.22 7.35
C LEU A 178 -7.10 -11.34 7.28
N SER A 179 -5.98 -11.77 7.85
CA SER A 179 -4.71 -11.03 7.76
C SER A 179 -4.07 -11.10 6.37
N SER A 180 -4.36 -12.15 5.60
CA SER A 180 -3.88 -12.33 4.22
C SER A 180 -4.65 -11.47 3.20
N GLU A 181 -5.85 -11.02 3.55
CA GLU A 181 -6.76 -10.28 2.67
C GLU A 181 -6.87 -8.80 3.05
N GLY A 182 -7.20 -7.94 2.08
CA GLY A 182 -7.51 -6.53 2.31
C GLY A 182 -6.30 -5.58 2.36
N PRO A 183 -6.56 -4.27 2.52
CA PRO A 183 -5.51 -3.25 2.51
C PRO A 183 -4.61 -3.34 3.75
N VAL A 184 -3.33 -3.00 3.58
CA VAL A 184 -2.32 -3.09 4.64
C VAL A 184 -1.42 -1.87 4.57
N ASN A 185 -1.23 -1.20 5.72
CA ASN A 185 -0.21 -0.16 5.88
C ASN A 185 0.99 -0.69 6.68
N VAL A 186 0.73 -1.31 7.83
CA VAL A 186 1.72 -2.04 8.65
C VAL A 186 1.10 -3.37 9.07
N ARG A 187 1.80 -4.49 8.86
CA ARG A 187 1.31 -5.82 9.27
C ARG A 187 1.49 -5.98 10.79
N LYS A 188 0.54 -5.47 11.57
CA LYS A 188 0.53 -5.67 13.03
C LYS A 188 0.37 -7.15 13.42
N HIS A 189 -0.42 -7.88 12.63
CA HIS A 189 -0.60 -9.33 12.75
C HIS A 189 -0.11 -9.99 11.47
N GLU A 190 1.03 -10.67 11.55
CA GLU A 190 1.59 -11.36 10.40
C GLU A 190 0.87 -12.70 10.17
N THR A 191 0.42 -12.93 8.93
CA THR A 191 -0.20 -14.20 8.54
C THR A 191 0.66 -15.41 8.90
N ALA A 192 1.98 -15.31 8.74
CA ALA A 192 2.91 -16.37 9.06
C ALA A 192 2.89 -16.76 10.55
N GLU A 193 2.81 -15.78 11.45
CA GLU A 193 2.75 -16.02 12.89
C GLU A 193 1.44 -16.69 13.31
N LEU A 194 0.32 -16.25 12.74
CA LEU A 194 -1.00 -16.84 13.01
C LEU A 194 -1.09 -18.29 12.52
N VAL A 195 -0.53 -18.58 11.35
CA VAL A 195 -0.42 -19.95 10.84
C VAL A 195 0.50 -20.80 11.73
N LEU A 196 1.66 -20.27 12.13
CA LEU A 196 2.61 -20.98 12.99
C LEU A 196 2.01 -21.34 14.35
N LYS A 197 1.22 -20.42 14.94
CA LYS A 197 0.42 -20.69 16.15
C LYS A 197 -0.54 -21.85 15.95
N SER A 198 -1.26 -21.86 14.83
CA SER A 198 -2.20 -22.93 14.47
C SER A 198 -1.48 -24.27 14.33
N GLN A 199 -0.34 -24.28 13.63
CA GLN A 199 0.51 -25.48 13.48
C GLN A 199 1.00 -26.01 14.82
N THR A 200 1.47 -25.13 15.71
CA THR A 200 1.93 -25.52 17.05
C THR A 200 0.83 -26.25 17.84
N PHE A 201 -0.41 -25.78 17.75
CA PHE A 201 -1.54 -26.44 18.40
C PHE A 201 -1.89 -27.78 17.76
N ILE A 202 -1.86 -27.88 16.43
CA ILE A 202 -2.07 -29.15 15.71
C ILE A 202 -0.99 -30.16 16.10
N GLU A 203 0.28 -29.75 16.13
CA GLU A 203 1.41 -30.60 16.49
C GLU A 203 1.34 -31.09 17.94
N ALA A 204 0.75 -30.29 18.83
CA ALA A 204 0.49 -30.67 20.22
C ALA A 204 -0.62 -31.71 20.37
N LEU A 205 -1.40 -32.00 19.32
CA LEU A 205 -2.47 -33.00 19.34
C LEU A 205 -1.99 -34.38 18.88
N ARG A 206 -2.57 -35.40 19.50
CA ARG A 206 -2.45 -36.81 19.14
C ARG A 206 -3.80 -37.29 18.66
N PHE A 207 -3.81 -37.78 17.43
CA PHE A 207 -4.94 -38.44 16.80
C PHE A 207 -4.85 -39.94 17.08
N SER A 208 -5.99 -40.55 17.41
CA SER A 208 -6.12 -42.01 17.50
C SER A 208 -7.45 -42.44 16.93
N PHE A 209 -7.43 -43.45 16.09
CA PHE A 209 -8.62 -44.08 15.52
C PHE A 209 -9.15 -45.12 16.50
N ARG A 210 -10.48 -45.18 16.65
CA ARG A 210 -11.19 -46.16 17.48
C ARG A 210 -12.46 -46.61 16.78
N ASN A 211 -13.00 -47.75 17.21
CA ASN A 211 -14.29 -48.28 16.76
C ASN A 211 -14.44 -48.33 15.23
N GLU A 212 -13.43 -48.86 14.54
CA GLU A 212 -13.51 -49.05 13.09
C GLU A 212 -14.70 -49.96 12.75
N GLN A 213 -15.59 -49.50 11.88
CA GLN A 213 -16.71 -50.26 11.34
C GLN A 213 -16.44 -50.54 9.85
N PRO A 214 -15.83 -51.68 9.52
CA PRO A 214 -15.42 -52.01 8.14
C PRO A 214 -16.59 -52.02 7.17
N ASP A 215 -17.75 -52.48 7.63
CA ASP A 215 -18.97 -52.62 6.81
C ASP A 215 -19.63 -51.28 6.48
N ALA A 216 -19.34 -50.23 7.26
CA ALA A 216 -19.89 -48.88 7.06
C ALA A 216 -18.84 -47.88 6.55
N ALA A 217 -17.58 -48.30 6.39
CA ALA A 217 -16.44 -47.42 6.10
C ALA A 217 -16.35 -46.19 7.03
N THR A 218 -16.69 -46.36 8.31
CA THR A 218 -16.65 -45.29 9.33
C THR A 218 -15.66 -45.63 10.44
N VAL A 219 -15.09 -44.58 11.03
CA VAL A 219 -14.14 -44.68 12.16
C VAL A 219 -14.29 -43.47 13.08
N ASP A 220 -14.20 -43.69 14.38
CA ASP A 220 -14.18 -42.61 15.36
C ASP A 220 -12.77 -42.04 15.49
N VAL A 221 -12.62 -40.74 15.29
CA VAL A 221 -11.34 -40.04 15.50
C VAL A 221 -11.32 -39.41 16.89
N TYR A 222 -10.48 -39.96 17.77
CA TYR A 222 -10.27 -39.42 19.11
C TYR A 222 -9.05 -38.49 19.13
N LEU A 223 -9.23 -37.29 19.67
CA LEU A 223 -8.24 -36.24 19.74
C LEU A 223 -7.82 -35.99 21.19
N ARG A 224 -6.51 -35.99 21.49
CA ARG A 224 -5.98 -35.62 22.81
C ARG A 224 -4.67 -34.87 22.71
N ARG A 225 -4.37 -33.97 23.66
CA ARG A 225 -3.03 -33.34 23.73
C ARG A 225 -1.94 -34.38 24.05
N LYS A 226 -0.80 -34.31 23.35
CA LYS A 226 0.39 -35.18 23.52
C LYS A 226 1.01 -35.03 24.90
N SER A 227 1.07 -33.81 25.42
CA SER A 227 1.35 -33.51 26.82
C SER A 227 0.36 -32.46 27.32
N ARG A 228 0.15 -32.37 28.64
CA ARG A 228 -0.40 -31.16 29.24
C ARG A 228 0.63 -30.06 29.02
N LEU A 229 0.59 -29.38 27.88
CA LEU A 229 1.09 -28.01 27.80
C LEU A 229 0.34 -27.27 28.90
N LEU A 230 1.03 -27.04 30.02
CA LEU A 230 0.58 -26.10 31.03
C LEU A 230 0.24 -24.84 30.26
N ALA A 231 -1.02 -24.38 30.36
CA ALA A 231 -1.41 -23.09 29.81
C ALA A 231 -0.32 -22.09 30.19
N PRO A 232 0.23 -21.31 29.24
CA PRO A 232 1.28 -20.35 29.58
C PRO A 232 0.73 -19.45 30.68
N LYS A 233 1.36 -19.50 31.87
CA LYS A 233 1.15 -18.50 32.90
C LYS A 233 1.72 -17.20 32.35
N VAL A 234 0.88 -16.17 32.37
CA VAL A 234 1.23 -14.77 32.08
C VAL A 234 2.43 -14.36 32.92
#